data_AF-A0A1I7LW19-F1
#
_entry.id   AF-A0A1I7LW19-F1
#
_cell.length_a   1.000
_cell.length_b   1.000
_cell.length_c   1.000
_cell.angle_alpha   90.00
_cell.angle_beta   90.00
_cell.angle_gamma   90.00
#
_symmetry.space_group_name_H-M   'P 1'
#
loop_
_entity.id
_entity.type
_entity.pdbx_description
1 polymer ?
#
loop_
_entity_poly.entity_id
_entity_poly.type
_entity_poly.pdbx_seq_one_letter_code
_entity_poly.pdbx_strand_id
1 'polypeptide(L)' 'MIDWTERRCRAFRRTLSTCALLYTEIVMIGSVLHGPRERLIGFDAAEHPVVIQLGGSDPGGLAAGAPPRSSATAR' A
#
# COMPACT_ATOMS: atom_id res chain seq x y z
N MET A 1 5.29 4.88 7.19
CA MET A 1 6.60 5.18 7.82
C MET A 1 7.41 3.91 7.75
N ILE A 2 8.58 3.98 7.14
CA ILE A 2 9.42 2.78 6.92
C ILE A 2 9.74 2.12 8.25
N ASP A 3 9.70 0.79 8.30
CA ASP A 3 9.80 -0.08 9.47
C ASP A 3 8.67 0.00 10.52
N TRP A 4 7.67 0.85 10.29
CA TRP A 4 6.58 1.08 11.25
C TRP A 4 5.20 0.82 10.69
N THR A 5 5.04 0.78 9.37
CA THR A 5 3.72 0.59 8.73
C THR A 5 3.70 -0.67 7.87
N GLU A 6 4.48 -1.68 8.25
CA GLU A 6 4.36 -3.02 7.69
C GLU A 6 2.98 -3.65 7.98
N ARG A 7 2.69 -4.79 7.34
CA ARG A 7 1.38 -5.47 7.40
C ARG A 7 0.92 -5.74 8.83
N ARG A 8 1.82 -6.16 9.73
CA ARG A 8 1.46 -6.47 11.13
C ARG A 8 1.04 -5.23 11.91
N CYS A 9 1.74 -4.12 11.73
CA CYS A 9 1.38 -2.86 12.37
C CYS A 9 0.02 -2.35 11.87
N ARG A 10 -0.25 -2.48 10.56
CA ARG A 10 -1.56 -2.10 10.00
C ARG A 10 -2.68 -3.01 10.52
N ALA A 11 -2.45 -4.31 10.62
CA ALA A 11 -3.39 -5.24 11.23
C ALA A 11 -3.71 -4.87 12.69
N PHE A 12 -2.69 -4.54 13.50
CA PHE A 12 -2.89 -4.05 14.86
C PHE A 12 -3.65 -2.72 14.90
N ARG A 13 -3.28 -1.74 14.07
CA ARG A 13 -3.99 -0.46 14.01
C ARG A 13 -5.45 -0.63 13.58
N ARG A 14 -5.76 -1.64 12.77
CA ARG A 14 -7.12 -1.96 12.37
C ARG A 14 -7.98 -2.44 13.54
N THR A 15 -7.41 -3.12 14.54
CA THR A 15 -8.15 -3.48 15.76
C THR A 15 -8.44 -2.26 16.64
N LEU A 16 -7.68 -1.19 16.50
CA LEU A 16 -7.88 0.06 17.24
C LEU A 16 -8.89 1.00 16.56
N SER A 17 -9.02 0.95 15.23
CA SER A 17 -9.96 1.78 14.49
C SER A 17 -10.44 1.13 13.20
N THR A 18 -11.77 1.04 13.07
CA THR A 18 -12.46 0.55 11.87
C THR A 18 -12.61 1.63 10.79
N CYS A 19 -12.29 2.89 11.07
CA CYS A 19 -12.49 3.99 10.11
C CYS A 19 -11.19 4.69 9.71
N ALA A 20 -10.06 4.39 10.37
CA ALA A 20 -8.78 4.99 10.03
C ALA A 20 -8.32 4.60 8.62
N LEU A 21 -7.83 5.60 7.87
CA LEU A 21 -7.14 5.39 6.60
C LEU A 21 -5.71 4.91 6.87
N LEU A 22 -5.40 3.68 6.45
CA LEU A 22 -4.08 3.10 6.63
C LEU A 22 -3.18 3.39 5.43
N TYR A 23 -1.90 3.61 5.66
CA TYR A 23 -0.92 3.80 4.59
C TYR A 23 0.13 2.71 4.66
N THR A 24 0.51 2.14 3.51
CA THR A 24 1.66 1.25 3.43
C THR A 24 2.96 2.01 3.65
N GLU A 25 4.06 1.29 3.75
CA GLU A 25 5.38 1.92 3.55
C GLU A 25 5.52 2.40 2.11
N ILE A 26 6.42 3.37 1.92
CA ILE A 26 6.77 3.84 0.58
C ILE A 26 7.63 2.76 -0.05
N VAL A 27 7.21 2.26 -1.21
CA VAL A 27 7.99 1.30 -2.00
C VAL A 27 8.48 1.98 -3.26
N MET A 28 9.77 1.84 -3.55
CA MET A 28 10.36 2.39 -4.77
C MET A 28 9.86 1.66 -6.01
N ILE A 29 9.49 2.42 -7.05
CA ILE A 29 8.83 1.89 -8.24
C ILE A 29 9.68 0.86 -8.98
N GLY A 30 11.01 1.03 -8.98
CA GLY A 30 11.93 0.05 -9.54
C GLY A 30 11.81 -1.33 -8.89
N SER A 31 11.59 -1.38 -7.57
CA SER A 31 11.36 -2.63 -6.84
C SER A 31 10.01 -3.26 -7.15
N VAL A 32 8.97 -2.45 -7.36
CA VAL A 32 7.63 -2.95 -7.72
C VAL A 32 7.62 -3.54 -9.14
N LEU A 33 8.35 -2.94 -10.07
CA LEU A 33 8.38 -3.40 -11.47
C LEU A 33 9.20 -4.68 -11.65
N HIS A 34 10.29 -4.86 -10.89
CA HIS A 34 11.24 -5.96 -11.09
C HIS A 34 11.27 -6.98 -9.96
N GLY A 35 10.54 -6.72 -8.86
CA GLY A 35 10.53 -7.54 -7.65
C GLY A 35 9.18 -8.22 -7.39
N PRO A 36 9.06 -8.93 -6.25
CA PRO A 36 7.86 -9.68 -5.90
C PRO A 36 6.73 -8.74 -5.43
N ARG A 37 5.80 -8.39 -6.32
CA ARG A 37 4.74 -7.40 -6.09
C ARG A 37 3.87 -7.71 -4.87
N GLU A 38 3.42 -8.96 -4.72
CA GLU A 38 2.55 -9.39 -3.62
C GLU A 38 3.20 -9.17 -2.24
N ARG A 39 4.53 -9.36 -2.16
CA ARG A 39 5.29 -9.11 -0.94
C ARG A 39 5.48 -7.62 -0.68
N LEU A 40 5.72 -6.84 -1.73
CA LEU A 40 6.08 -5.43 -1.63
C LEU A 40 4.87 -4.52 -1.40
N ILE A 41 3.78 -4.73 -2.15
CA ILE A 41 2.62 -3.84 -2.15
C ILE A 41 1.30 -4.57 -1.84
N GLY A 42 1.34 -5.87 -1.56
CA GLY A 42 0.13 -6.64 -1.21
C GLY A 42 -0.41 -6.30 0.17
N PHE A 43 -1.73 -6.23 0.28
CA PHE A 43 -2.48 -6.01 1.52
C PHE A 43 -3.64 -7.02 1.61
N ASP A 44 -4.14 -7.24 2.82
CA ASP A 44 -5.33 -8.05 3.10
C ASP A 44 -6.61 -7.20 3.04
N ALA A 45 -7.75 -7.82 2.70
CA ALA A 45 -9.04 -7.14 2.65
C ALA A 45 -9.45 -6.51 3.99
N ALA A 46 -9.03 -7.10 5.12
CA ALA A 46 -9.28 -6.55 6.45
C ALA A 46 -8.60 -5.20 6.70
N GLU A 47 -7.55 -4.87 5.94
CA GLU A 47 -6.80 -3.61 6.05
C GLU A 47 -7.55 -2.42 5.43
N HIS A 48 -8.65 -2.63 4.70
CA HIS A 48 -9.39 -1.55 4.07
C HIS A 48 -10.05 -0.61 5.11
N PRO A 49 -10.01 0.72 4.88
CA PRO A 49 -9.40 1.41 3.73
C PRO A 49 -7.88 1.58 3.87
N VAL A 50 -7.12 1.25 2.80
CA VAL A 50 -5.67 1.32 2.75
C VAL A 50 -5.18 2.02 1.47
N VAL A 51 -4.14 2.83 1.61
CA VAL A 51 -3.44 3.54 0.53
C VAL A 51 -2.05 2.95 0.34
N ILE A 52 -1.72 2.61 -0.89
CA ILE A 52 -0.36 2.22 -1.27
C ILE A 52 0.45 3.46 -1.63
N GLN A 53 1.63 3.59 -1.03
CA GLN A 53 2.57 4.67 -1.33
C GLN A 53 3.68 4.17 -2.27
N LEU A 54 3.79 4.78 -3.45
CA LEU A 54 4.83 4.48 -4.44
C LEU A 54 5.80 5.66 -4.55
N GLY A 55 7.10 5.36 -4.47
CA GLY A 55 8.17 6.35 -4.66
C GLY A 55 8.83 6.22 -6.02
N GLY A 56 9.00 7.32 -6.75
CA GLY A 56 9.66 7.32 -8.05
C GLY A 56 9.51 8.64 -8.78
N SER A 57 10.31 8.83 -9.82
CA SER A 57 10.33 10.05 -10.62
C SER A 57 9.84 9.86 -12.06
N ASP A 58 9.73 8.60 -12.53
CA ASP A 58 9.21 8.26 -13.85
C ASP A 58 7.68 8.05 -13.79
N PRO A 59 6.87 8.93 -14.42
CA PRO A 59 5.42 8.79 -14.43
C PRO A 59 4.93 7.50 -15.11
N GLY A 60 5.65 7.03 -16.14
CA GLY A 60 5.29 5.81 -16.86
C GLY A 60 5.44 4.58 -15.99
N GLY A 61 6.59 4.45 -15.32
CA GLY A 61 6.84 3.42 -14.32
C GLY A 61 5.85 3.47 -13.17
N LEU A 62 5.52 4.67 -12.64
CA LEU A 62 4.54 4.84 -11.57
C LEU A 62 3.15 4.33 -11.98
N ALA A 63 2.72 4.63 -13.21
CA ALA A 63 1.46 4.13 -13.75
C ALA A 63 1.46 2.60 -13.93
N ALA A 64 2.56 2.01 -14.42
CA ALA A 64 2.69 0.57 -14.64
C ALA A 64 2.82 -0.24 -13.33
N GLY A 65 3.45 0.34 -12.30
CA GLY A 65 3.59 -0.28 -10.98
C GLY A 65 2.39 -0.07 -10.06
N ALA A 66 1.50 0.87 -10.36
CA ALA A 66 0.28 1.06 -9.59
C ALA A 66 -0.66 -0.15 -9.71
N PRO A 67 -1.22 -0.65 -8.59
CA PRO A 67 -2.32 -1.61 -8.68
C PRO A 67 -3.57 -0.91 -9.21
N PRO A 68 -4.52 -1.67 -9.79
CA PRO A 68 -5.79 -1.10 -10.22
C PRO A 68 -6.47 -0.41 -9.04
N ARG A 69 -7.08 0.76 -9.30
CA ARG A 69 -7.87 1.47 -8.30
C ARG A 69 -9.01 0.55 -7.85
N SER A 70 -8.96 0.12 -6.59
CA SER A 70 -10.13 -0.50 -5.96
C SER A 70 -11.21 0.58 -5.83
N SER A 71 -12.40 0.30 -6.35
CA SER A 71 -13.57 1.19 -6.32
C SER A 71 -14.19 1.36 -4.94
N ALA A 72 -13.50 0.95 -3.87
CA ALA A 72 -13.88 1.20 -2.50
C ALA A 72 -13.57 2.67 -2.15
N THR A 73 -14.39 3.59 -2.65
CA THR A 73 -14.46 4.97 -2.19
C THR A 73 -14.65 4.94 -0.67
N ALA A 74 -13.65 5.45 0.05
CA ALA A 74 -13.78 5.73 1.47
C ALA A 74 -15.02 6.59 1.68
N ARG A 75 -15.97 6.07 2.47
CA ARG A 75 -17.14 6.80 2.94
C ARG A 75 -16.73 8.00 3.77
#